data_AF-A0A356T1M9-F1
#
_entry.id   AF-A0A356T1M9-F1
#
_cell.length_a   1.000
_cell.length_b   1.000
_cell.length_c   1.000
_cell.angle_alpha   90.00
_cell.angle_beta   90.00
_cell.angle_gamma   90.00
#
_symmetry.space_group_name_H-M   'P 1'
#
loop_
_entity.id
_entity.type
_entity.pdbx_description
1 polymer ?
#
loop_
_entity_poly.entity_id
_entity_poly.type
_entity_poly.pdbx_seq_one_letter_code
_entity_poly.pdbx_strand_id
1 'polypeptide(L)'
;MSEPFEMERDLRCQRGLRFIYRAEFDPVALADALDAAYDGMVVRHVETLGAVRTERVIVQFQVEFRVGERPGEDSLTHRVSAAPDTRAASHRVLEHALRHLAADRPAA
;
A
#
# COMPACT_ATOMS: atom_id res chain seq x y z
N MET A 1 14.10 12.26 -12.91
CA MET A 1 12.75 11.72 -13.12
C MET A 1 11.98 11.93 -11.83
N SER A 2 10.78 12.50 -11.88
CA SER A 2 9.93 12.61 -10.69
C SER A 2 9.46 11.22 -10.29
N GLU A 3 9.40 10.91 -9.00
CA GLU A 3 8.73 9.70 -8.53
C GLU A 3 7.23 9.76 -8.90
N PRO A 4 6.57 8.63 -9.23
CA PRO A 4 5.15 8.60 -9.60
C PRO A 4 4.21 8.68 -8.39
N PHE A 5 4.75 8.93 -7.19
CA PHE A 5 4.01 9.00 -5.95
C PHE A 5 4.62 10.03 -4.99
N GLU A 6 3.80 10.53 -4.08
CA GLU A 6 4.22 11.30 -2.91
C GLU A 6 3.99 10.47 -1.64
N MET A 7 4.94 10.52 -0.69
CA MET A 7 4.85 9.79 0.57
C MET A 7 4.93 10.75 1.76
N GLU A 8 3.99 10.58 2.70
CA GLU A 8 3.91 11.35 3.94
C GLU A 8 3.79 10.42 5.14
N ARG A 9 4.51 10.72 6.23
CA ARG A 9 4.34 10.03 7.51
C ARG A 9 3.20 10.67 8.31
N ASP A 10 2.18 9.89 8.67
CA ASP A 10 1.09 10.36 9.53
C ASP A 10 1.47 10.30 11.02
N LEU A 11 1.80 11.45 11.58
CA LEU A 11 2.20 11.59 12.99
C LEU A 11 1.03 11.46 13.98
N ARG A 12 -0.23 11.44 13.49
CA ARG A 12 -1.43 11.36 14.34
C ARG A 12 -1.89 9.92 14.58
N CYS A 13 -1.23 8.93 13.97
CA CYS A 13 -1.63 7.53 14.10
C CYS A 13 -1.36 6.99 15.51
N GLN A 14 -2.42 6.61 16.23
CA GLN A 14 -2.32 5.97 17.55
C GLN A 14 -2.11 4.44 17.47
N ARG A 15 -2.16 3.85 16.26
CA ARG A 15 -2.16 2.38 16.05
C ARG A 15 -0.80 1.81 15.62
N GLY A 16 0.20 2.65 15.38
CA GLY A 16 1.51 2.23 14.90
C GLY A 16 2.19 3.31 14.07
N LEU A 17 3.05 2.88 13.15
CA LEU A 17 3.75 3.77 12.22
C LEU A 17 3.04 3.74 10.87
N ARG A 18 2.27 4.79 10.58
CA ARG A 18 1.47 4.93 9.35
C ARG A 18 2.13 5.89 8.36
N PHE A 19 2.09 5.49 7.10
CA PHE A 19 2.48 6.31 5.96
C PHE A 19 1.32 6.36 4.96
N ILE A 20 1.21 7.50 4.29
CA ILE A 20 0.21 7.77 3.26
C ILE A 20 0.98 7.94 1.96
N TYR A 21 0.61 7.14 0.96
CA TYR A 21 1.12 7.25 -0.39
C TYR A 21 0.01 7.83 -1.27
N ARG A 22 0.38 8.80 -2.11
CA ARG A 22 -0.52 9.44 -3.07
C ARG A 22 0.00 9.19 -4.47
N ALA A 23 -0.78 8.48 -5.27
CA ALA A 23 -0.46 8.11 -6.64
C ALA A 23 -1.74 7.79 -7.41
N GLU A 24 -1.71 7.90 -8.72
CA GLU A 24 -2.76 7.33 -9.56
C GLU A 24 -2.49 5.84 -9.76
N PHE A 25 -3.47 4.98 -9.49
CA PHE A 25 -3.39 3.53 -9.67
C PHE A 25 -4.80 2.92 -9.68
N ASP A 26 -4.95 1.70 -10.20
CA ASP A 26 -6.11 0.86 -9.94
C ASP A 26 -5.90 0.13 -8.59
N PRO A 27 -6.78 0.32 -7.60
CA PRO A 27 -6.69 -0.34 -6.29
C PRO A 27 -6.60 -1.87 -6.38
N VAL A 28 -7.31 -2.49 -7.33
CA VAL A 28 -7.32 -3.96 -7.47
C VAL A 28 -5.98 -4.44 -8.00
N ALA A 29 -5.48 -3.82 -9.08
CA ALA A 29 -4.17 -4.13 -9.66
C ALA A 29 -3.03 -3.95 -8.64
N LEU A 30 -3.09 -2.91 -7.80
CA LEU A 30 -2.10 -2.73 -6.73
C LEU A 30 -2.19 -3.80 -5.65
N ALA A 31 -3.40 -4.19 -5.24
CA ALA A 31 -3.57 -5.29 -4.29
C ALA A 31 -3.04 -6.62 -4.85
N ASP A 32 -3.25 -6.89 -6.14
CA ASP A 32 -2.72 -8.08 -6.83
C ASP A 32 -1.19 -8.05 -6.92
N ALA A 33 -0.59 -6.89 -7.21
CA ALA A 33 0.86 -6.72 -7.23
C ALA A 33 1.49 -6.95 -5.85
N LEU A 34 0.84 -6.49 -4.78
CA LEU A 34 1.28 -6.75 -3.40
C LEU A 34 1.16 -8.23 -3.04
N ASP A 35 0.07 -8.89 -3.44
CA ASP A 35 -0.14 -10.34 -3.24
C ASP A 35 0.98 -11.16 -3.89
N ALA A 36 1.30 -10.84 -5.15
CA ALA A 36 2.39 -11.46 -5.89
C ALA A 36 3.77 -11.19 -5.24
N ALA A 37 4.03 -9.95 -4.79
CA ALA A 37 5.31 -9.58 -4.18
C ALA A 37 5.58 -10.27 -2.83
N TYR A 38 4.54 -10.76 -2.16
CA TYR A 38 4.63 -11.54 -0.93
C TYR A 38 4.37 -13.03 -1.16
N ASP A 39 4.45 -13.52 -2.40
CA ASP A 39 4.28 -14.93 -2.77
C ASP A 39 2.97 -15.55 -2.21
N GLY A 40 1.88 -14.78 -2.18
CA GLY A 40 0.59 -15.25 -1.65
C GLY A 40 0.54 -15.39 -0.12
N MET A 41 1.55 -14.93 0.63
CA MET A 41 1.60 -14.99 2.09
C MET A 41 0.75 -13.89 2.78
N VAL A 42 -0.10 -13.20 2.03
CA VAL A 42 -0.96 -12.14 2.55
C VAL A 42 -2.36 -12.64 2.84
N VAL A 43 -2.99 -12.05 3.85
CA VAL A 43 -4.44 -12.14 4.02
C VAL A 43 -5.06 -10.95 3.29
N ARG A 44 -5.90 -11.24 2.30
CA ARG A 44 -6.67 -10.22 1.56
C ARG A 44 -8.08 -10.10 2.12
N HIS A 45 -8.56 -8.87 2.22
CA HIS A 45 -9.93 -8.59 2.60
C HIS A 45 -10.44 -7.32 1.91
N VAL A 46 -11.67 -7.37 1.42
CA VAL A 46 -12.34 -6.20 0.82
C VAL A 46 -13.28 -5.61 1.86
N GLU A 47 -13.07 -4.34 2.20
CA GLU A 47 -14.00 -3.55 3.00
C GLU A 47 -14.81 -2.64 2.09
N THR A 48 -16.13 -2.61 2.30
CA THR A 48 -17.02 -1.68 1.61
C THR A 48 -17.71 -0.78 2.64
N LEU A 49 -17.52 0.53 2.52
CA LEU A 49 -18.19 1.54 3.34
C LEU A 49 -18.85 2.57 2.43
N GLY A 50 -20.17 2.45 2.27
CA GLY A 50 -20.90 3.25 1.28
C GLY A 50 -20.41 2.95 -0.13
N ALA A 51 -19.95 3.97 -0.85
CA ALA A 51 -19.37 3.84 -2.20
C ALA A 51 -17.86 3.54 -2.19
N VAL A 52 -17.20 3.59 -1.03
CA VAL A 52 -15.76 3.34 -0.92
C VAL A 52 -15.51 1.85 -0.80
N ARG A 53 -14.64 1.34 -1.68
CA ARG A 53 -14.15 -0.04 -1.67
C ARG A 53 -12.66 -0.02 -1.39
N THR A 54 -12.26 -0.62 -0.27
CA THR A 54 -10.86 -0.68 0.17
C THR A 54 -10.34 -2.12 0.08
N GLU A 55 -9.22 -2.30 -0.59
CA GLU A 55 -8.46 -3.55 -0.57
C GLU A 55 -7.52 -3.52 0.65
N ARG A 56 -7.69 -4.47 1.57
CA ARG A 56 -6.77 -4.68 2.68
C ARG A 56 -5.86 -5.84 2.35
N VAL A 57 -4.57 -5.58 2.33
CA VAL A 57 -3.53 -6.58 2.13
C VAL A 57 -2.70 -6.65 3.42
N ILE A 58 -2.77 -7.78 4.11
CA ILE A 58 -2.21 -7.92 5.46
C ILE A 58 -1.11 -8.97 5.43
N VAL A 59 0.12 -8.55 5.71
CA VAL A 59 1.23 -9.43 6.02
C VAL A 59 1.27 -9.61 7.53
N GLN A 60 0.97 -10.82 8.00
CA GLN A 60 0.80 -11.07 9.44
C GLN A 60 2.01 -10.59 10.25
N PHE A 61 1.72 -9.90 11.35
CA PHE A 61 2.71 -9.33 12.28
C PHE A 61 3.68 -8.27 11.72
N GLN A 62 3.60 -7.93 10.43
CA GLN A 62 4.53 -7.00 9.79
C GLN A 62 3.85 -5.69 9.40
N VAL A 63 2.92 -5.74 8.46
CA VAL A 63 2.37 -4.56 7.80
C VAL A 63 0.95 -4.81 7.30
N GLU A 64 0.15 -3.76 7.28
CA GLU A 64 -1.14 -3.70 6.61
C GLU A 64 -1.11 -2.59 5.57
N PHE A 65 -1.45 -2.94 4.33
CA PHE A 65 -1.72 -1.99 3.26
C PHE A 65 -3.23 -1.82 3.14
N ARG A 66 -3.69 -0.57 3.11
CA ARG A 66 -5.09 -0.21 2.84
C ARG A 66 -5.10 0.59 1.54
N VAL A 67 -5.60 -0.02 0.49
CA VAL A 67 -5.53 0.51 -0.86
C VAL A 67 -6.91 0.99 -1.31
N GLY A 68 -6.98 2.23 -1.80
CA GLY A 68 -8.24 2.81 -2.28
C GLY A 68 -9.17 3.30 -1.17
N GLU A 69 -8.64 3.59 0.03
CA GLU A 69 -9.42 4.21 1.11
C GLU A 69 -9.89 5.61 0.69
N ARG A 70 -9.13 6.30 -0.17
CA ARG A 70 -9.55 7.48 -0.93
C ARG A 70 -9.04 7.39 -2.38
N PRO A 71 -9.64 8.13 -3.32
CA PRO A 71 -9.14 8.20 -4.69
C PRO A 71 -7.65 8.60 -4.71
N GLY A 72 -6.81 7.72 -5.28
CA GLY A 72 -5.38 7.92 -5.40
C GLY A 72 -4.59 7.95 -4.08
N GLU A 73 -5.19 7.49 -2.97
CA GLU A 73 -4.51 7.38 -1.67
C GLU A 73 -4.50 5.92 -1.22
N ASP A 74 -3.31 5.45 -0.85
CA ASP A 74 -3.15 4.23 -0.08
C ASP A 74 -2.42 4.53 1.23
N SER A 75 -2.60 3.65 2.22
CA SER A 75 -1.87 3.76 3.46
C SER A 75 -1.22 2.46 3.87
N LEU A 76 0.01 2.60 4.33
CA LEU A 76 0.86 1.54 4.83
C LEU A 76 0.97 1.71 6.34
N THR A 77 0.53 0.73 7.12
CA THR A 77 0.64 0.74 8.58
C THR A 77 1.48 -0.42 9.08
N HIS A 78 2.65 -0.11 9.65
CA HIS A 78 3.50 -1.11 10.29
C HIS A 78 2.98 -1.48 11.68
N ARG A 79 3.12 -2.76 12.03
CA ARG A 79 2.96 -3.22 13.40
C ARG A 79 4.11 -2.67 14.26
N VAL A 80 3.83 -2.38 15.53
CA VAL A 80 4.82 -1.85 16.49
C VAL A 80 6.04 -2.78 16.61
N SER A 81 5.81 -4.09 16.53
CA SER A 81 6.82 -5.14 16.59
C SER A 81 7.65 -5.32 15.31
N ALA A 82 7.28 -4.69 14.19
CA ALA A 82 8.02 -4.86 12.94
C ALA A 82 9.43 -4.27 13.08
N ALA A 83 10.46 -5.05 12.75
CA ALA A 83 11.86 -4.61 12.78
C ALA A 83 12.14 -3.52 11.71
N PRO A 84 13.14 -2.65 11.90
CA PRO A 84 13.48 -1.61 10.93
C PRO A 84 13.67 -2.14 9.49
N ASP A 85 14.35 -3.28 9.33
CA ASP A 85 14.60 -3.88 8.01
C ASP A 85 13.30 -4.38 7.36
N THR A 86 12.40 -4.97 8.14
CA THR A 86 11.07 -5.36 7.67
C THR A 86 10.29 -4.14 7.20
N ARG A 87 10.36 -3.02 7.93
CA ARG A 87 9.68 -1.79 7.54
C ARG A 87 10.22 -1.26 6.21
N ALA A 88 11.55 -1.19 6.08
CA ALA A 88 12.20 -0.79 4.84
C ALA A 88 11.85 -1.71 3.66
N ALA A 89 11.75 -3.02 3.89
CA ALA A 89 11.31 -3.98 2.88
C ALA A 89 9.88 -3.71 2.42
N SER A 90 8.93 -3.50 3.34
CA SER A 90 7.53 -3.19 2.99
C SER A 90 7.39 -1.90 2.18
N HIS A 91 8.17 -0.86 2.50
CA HIS A 91 8.24 0.36 1.68
C HIS A 91 8.72 0.05 0.26
N ARG A 92 9.84 -0.68 0.12
CA ARG A 92 10.38 -1.04 -1.20
C ARG A 92 9.39 -1.84 -2.04
N VAL A 93 8.64 -2.76 -1.44
CA VAL A 93 7.63 -3.57 -2.12
C VAL A 93 6.52 -2.68 -2.68
N LEU A 94 5.91 -1.83 -1.84
CA LEU A 94 4.84 -0.92 -2.28
C LEU A 94 5.33 0.04 -3.37
N GLU A 95 6.47 0.68 -3.17
CA GLU A 95 7.01 1.64 -4.13
C GLU A 95 7.39 0.98 -5.45
N HIS A 96 7.88 -0.26 -5.44
CA HIS A 96 8.13 -1.02 -6.65
C HIS A 96 6.84 -1.31 -7.41
N ALA A 97 5.79 -1.76 -6.71
CA ALA A 97 4.48 -2.00 -7.31
C ALA A 97 3.88 -0.72 -7.92
N LEU A 98 3.95 0.41 -7.20
CA LEU A 98 3.49 1.72 -7.70
C LEU A 98 4.26 2.16 -8.95
N ARG A 99 5.58 2.01 -8.97
CA ARG A 99 6.40 2.33 -10.16
C ARG A 99 6.06 1.43 -11.35
N HIS A 100 5.83 0.15 -11.11
CA HIS A 100 5.45 -0.80 -12.17
C HIS A 100 4.10 -0.43 -12.80
N LEU A 101 3.07 -0.18 -11.97
CA LEU A 101 1.75 0.21 -12.46
C LEU A 101 1.74 1.57 -13.16
N ALA A 102 2.61 2.49 -12.76
CA ALA A 102 2.77 3.76 -13.45
C ALA A 102 3.41 3.59 -14.84
N ALA A 103 4.33 2.63 -15.00
CA ALA A 103 4.99 2.36 -16.28
C ALA A 103 4.07 1.68 -17.30
N ASP A 104 3.12 0.87 -16.83
CA ASP A 104 2.17 0.13 -17.68
C ASP A 104 0.95 0.98 -18.11
N ARG A 105 0.86 2.23 -17.68
CA ARG A 105 -0.21 3.13 -18.10
C ARG A 105 0.03 3.56 -19.55
N PRO A 106 -0.94 3.37 -20.47
CA PRO A 106 -0.82 3.93 -21.81
C PRO A 106 -0.70 5.44 -21.71
N ALA A 107 0.26 6.03 -22.45
CA ALA A 107 0.35 7.48 -22.59
C ALA A 107 -1.00 8.00 -23.11
N ALA A 108 -1.67 8.81 -22.31
CA ALA A 108 -2.94 9.45 -22.67
C ALA A 108 -2.74 10.46 -23.82
#